data_AF-A0A937NEG7-F1
#
_entry.id   AF-A0A937NEG7-F1
#
_cell.length_a   1.000
_cell.length_b   1.000
_cell.length_c   1.000
_cell.angle_alpha   90.00
_cell.angle_beta   90.00
_cell.angle_gamma   90.00
#
_symmetry.space_group_name_H-M   'P 1'
#
loop_
_entity.id
_entity.type
_entity.pdbx_description
1 polymer ?
#
loop_
_entity_poly.entity_id
_entity_poly.type
_entity_poly.pdbx_seq_one_letter_code
_entity_poly.pdbx_strand_id
1 'polypeptide(L)' 'MTALLTPEGYAQTKEKLSRLEHRLAKLAERSDLTPQHHAEARKSYLRMIGQYRREIKLHEASRSHSTAKVES' A
#
# COMPACT_ATOMS: atom_id res chain seq x y z
N MET A 1 17.56 6.24 2.09
CA MET A 1 17.51 5.04 1.22
C MET A 1 16.39 4.15 1.72
N THR A 2 15.28 4.04 1.01
CA THR A 2 14.28 2.98 1.29
C THR A 2 14.90 1.68 0.79
N ALA A 3 15.25 0.78 1.71
CA ALA A 3 15.63 -0.57 1.32
C ALA A 3 14.51 -1.14 0.45
N LEU A 4 14.88 -1.69 -0.72
CA LEU A 4 13.91 -2.38 -1.56
C LEU A 4 13.28 -3.51 -0.74
N LEU A 5 11.97 -3.71 -0.91
CA LEU A 5 11.27 -4.79 -0.24
C LEU A 5 11.97 -6.11 -0.58
N THR A 6 12.16 -6.98 0.42
CA THR A 6 12.46 -8.39 0.14
C THR A 6 11.25 -9.03 -0.54
N PRO A 7 11.40 -10.20 -1.21
CA PRO A 7 10.25 -10.90 -1.79
C PRO A 7 9.13 -11.18 -0.76
N GLU A 8 9.53 -11.54 0.47
CA GLU A 8 8.62 -11.71 1.60
C GLU A 8 7.97 -10.38 2.00
N GLY A 9 8.77 -9.31 2.15
CA GLY A 9 8.27 -7.97 2.42
C GLY A 9 7.27 -7.48 1.36
N TYR A 10 7.50 -7.80 0.09
CA TYR A 10 6.58 -7.49 -1.00
C TYR A 10 5.25 -8.25 -0.90
N ALA A 11 5.28 -9.54 -0.59
CA ALA A 11 4.07 -10.33 -0.35
C ALA A 11 3.27 -9.78 0.85
N GLN A 12 3.95 -9.51 1.96
CA GLN A 12 3.34 -8.93 3.16
C GLN A 12 2.75 -7.53 2.89
N THR A 13 3.45 -6.67 2.14
CA THR A 13 2.95 -5.33 1.78
C THR A 13 1.70 -5.41 0.91
N LYS A 14 1.62 -6.36 -0.04
CA LYS A 14 0.39 -6.60 -0.82
C LYS A 14 -0.78 -7.05 0.05
N GLU A 15 -0.54 -7.96 1.00
CA GLU A 15 -1.57 -8.40 1.93
C GLU A 15 -2.05 -7.23 2.83
N LYS A 16 -1.12 -6.43 3.36
CA LYS A 16 -1.45 -5.23 4.16
C LYS A 16 -2.24 -4.21 3.35
N LEU A 17 -1.87 -3.98 2.09
CA LEU A 17 -2.61 -3.10 1.17
C LEU A 17 -4.05 -3.59 0.99
N SER A 18 -4.26 -4.86 0.65
CA SER A 18 -5.59 -5.45 0.47
C SER A 18 -6.45 -5.32 1.74
N ARG A 19 -5.87 -5.60 2.92
CA ARG A 19 -6.55 -5.42 4.21
C ARG A 19 -6.94 -3.96 4.47
N LEU A 20 -6.09 -3.00 4.12
CA LEU A 20 -6.40 -1.58 4.27
C LEU A 20 -7.51 -1.12 3.33
N GLU A 21 -7.49 -1.56 2.07
CA GLU A 21 -8.53 -1.25 1.09
C GLU A 21 -9.89 -1.78 1.56
N HIS A 22 -9.92 -3.01 2.07
CA HIS A 22 -11.14 -3.60 2.63
C HIS A 22 -11.62 -2.87 3.90
N ARG A 23 -10.71 -2.45 4.79
CA ARG A 23 -11.07 -1.63 5.97
C ARG A 23 -11.60 -0.25 5.57
N LEU A 24 -11.04 0.36 4.52
CA LEU A 24 -11.51 1.63 3.99
C LEU A 24 -12.92 1.50 3.38
N ALA A 25 -13.20 0.41 2.66
CA ALA A 25 -14.54 0.12 2.15
C ALA A 25 -15.54 -0.01 3.31
N LYS A 26 -15.20 -0.79 4.33
CA LYS A 26 -16.03 -0.93 5.54
C LYS A 26 -16.21 0.36 6.32
N LEU A 27 -15.22 1.26 6.31
CA LEU A 27 -15.36 2.57 6.93
C LEU A 27 -16.52 3.36 6.29
N ALA A 28 -16.74 3.25 4.99
CA ALA A 28 -17.84 3.95 4.30
C ALA A 28 -19.23 3.50 4.78
N GLU A 29 -19.33 2.27 5.30
CA GLU A 29 -20.58 1.68 5.81
C GLU A 29 -20.82 2.00 7.30
N ARG A 30 -19.83 2.56 8.00
CA ARG A 30 -19.93 2.89 9.44
C ARG A 30 -20.71 4.18 9.67
N SER A 31 -21.85 4.06 10.33
CA SER A 31 -22.69 5.17 10.79
C SER A 31 -22.42 5.60 12.23
N ASP A 32 -21.56 4.87 12.96
CA ASP A 32 -21.24 5.12 14.37
C ASP A 32 -20.16 6.20 14.58
N LEU A 33 -19.57 6.71 13.50
CA LEU A 33 -18.55 7.75 13.52
C LEU A 33 -19.16 9.12 13.21
N THR A 34 -18.69 10.16 13.89
CA THR A 34 -19.00 11.53 13.48
C THR A 34 -18.41 11.81 12.08
N PRO A 35 -19.01 12.71 11.29
CA PRO A 35 -18.52 13.03 9.95
C PRO A 35 -17.04 13.47 9.93
N GLN A 36 -16.60 14.18 10.97
CA GLN A 36 -15.21 14.59 11.13
C GLN A 36 -14.27 13.39 11.32
N HIS A 37 -14.58 12.51 12.28
CA HIS A 37 -13.78 11.31 12.52
C HIS A 37 -13.75 10.38 11.29
N HIS A 38 -14.87 10.29 10.56
CA HIS A 38 -14.93 9.55 9.31
C HIS A 38 -13.97 10.12 8.26
N ALA A 39 -14.01 11.44 8.05
CA ALA A 39 -13.13 12.12 7.10
C ALA A 39 -11.65 11.98 7.45
N GLU A 40 -11.29 12.10 8.73
CA GLU A 40 -9.92 11.93 9.22
C GLU A 40 -9.44 10.49 9.05
N ALA A 41 -10.25 9.51 9.44
CA ALA A 41 -9.94 8.09 9.25
C ALA A 41 -9.76 7.76 7.76
N ARG A 42 -10.66 8.24 6.90
CA ARG A 42 -10.56 8.07 5.44
C ARG A 42 -9.26 8.66 4.90
N LYS A 43 -8.91 9.89 5.30
CA LYS A 43 -7.67 10.54 4.88
C LYS A 43 -6.43 9.76 5.32
N SER A 44 -6.44 9.21 6.54
CA SER A 44 -5.36 8.37 7.06
C SER A 44 -5.19 7.09 6.25
N TYR A 45 -6.28 6.35 6.00
CA TYR A 45 -6.25 5.14 5.16
C TYR A 45 -5.72 5.43 3.76
N LEU A 46 -6.20 6.49 3.10
CA LEU A 46 -5.75 6.86 1.76
C LEU A 46 -4.24 7.17 1.72
N ARG A 47 -3.70 7.83 2.75
CA ARG A 47 -2.26 8.09 2.86
C ARG A 47 -1.47 6.78 2.97
N MET A 48 -1.89 5.85 3.82
CA MET A 48 -1.22 4.56 4.00
C MET A 48 -1.29 3.70 2.73
N ILE A 49 -2.45 3.64 2.08
CA ILE A 49 -2.66 2.95 0.80
C ILE A 49 -1.71 3.52 -0.26
N GLY A 50 -1.61 4.85 -0.37
CA GLY A 50 -0.69 5.52 -1.28
C GLY A 50 0.77 5.15 -1.03
N GLN A 51 1.17 5.06 0.25
CA GLN A 51 2.52 4.65 0.62
C GLN A 51 2.81 3.20 0.19
N TYR A 52 1.94 2.24 0.51
CA TYR A 52 2.15 0.83 0.13
C TYR A 52 2.15 0.62 -1.38
N ARG A 53 1.27 1.31 -2.12
CA ARG A 53 1.30 1.29 -3.59
C ARG A 53 2.62 1.81 -4.15
N ARG A 54 3.19 2.85 -3.54
CA ARG A 54 4.50 3.38 -3.95
C ARG A 54 5.62 2.38 -3.66
N GLU A 55 5.63 1.75 -2.48
CA GLU A 55 6.63 0.73 -2.12
C GLU A 55 6.59 -0.49 -3.05
N ILE A 56 5.38 -0.96 -3.38
CA ILE A 56 5.14 -2.02 -4.37
C ILE A 56 5.71 -1.62 -5.73
N LYS A 57 5.36 -0.44 -6.24
CA LYS A 57 5.82 0.04 -7.54
C LYS A 57 7.34 0.18 -7.60
N LEU A 58 7.97 0.67 -6.53
CA LEU A 58 9.43 0.78 -6.45
C LEU A 58 10.11 -0.59 -6.50
N HIS A 59 9.58 -1.57 -5.76
CA HIS A 59 10.08 -2.95 -5.81
C HIS A 59 9.91 -3.56 -7.20
N GLU A 60 8.75 -3.40 -7.85
CA GLU A 60 8.51 -3.91 -9.21
C GLU A 60 9.43 -3.26 -10.26
N ALA A 61 9.64 -1.94 -10.16
CA ALA A 61 10.56 -1.22 -11.03
C ALA A 61 12.01 -1.69 -10.84
N SER A 62 12.44 -1.95 -9.61
CA SER A 62 13.78 -2.47 -9.32
C SER A 62 14.00 -3.87 -9.89
N ARG A 63 13.00 -4.77 -9.81
CA ARG A 63 13.11 -6.10 -10.42
C ARG A 63 13.21 -6.03 -11.93
N SER A 64 12.44 -5.15 -12.56
CA SER A 64 12.46 -4.92 -14.02
C SER A 64 13.83 -4.40 -14.50
N HIS A 65 14.49 -3.55 -13.71
CA HIS A 65 15.85 -3.06 -14.01
C HIS A 65 16.93 -4.10 -13.73
N SER A 66 16.76 -4.95 -12.71
CA SER A 66 17.70 -6.04 -12.42
C SER A 66 17.64 -7.13 -13.49
N THR A 67 16.47 -7.47 -14.03
CA THR A 67 16.35 -8.44 -15.13
C THR A 67 16.96 -7.92 -16.43
N ALA A 68 16.84 -6.63 -16.73
CA ALA A 68 17.42 -6.03 -17.94
C ALA A 68 18.96 -6.00 -17.96
N LYS A 69 19.63 -6.16 -16.82
CA LYS A 69 21.11 -6.09 -16.70
C LYS A 69 21.81 -7.45 -16.80
N VAL A 70 21.07 -8.56 -16.76
CA VAL A 70 21.64 -9.92 -16.81
C VAL A 70 21.68 -10.45 -18.26
N GLU A 71 20.99 -9.78 -19.20
CA GLU A 71 20.92 -10.17 -20.61
C GLU A 71 21.70 -9.22 -21.55
N SER A 72 22.65 -8.42 -21.04
CA SER A 72 23.52 -7.55 -21.85
C SER A 72 24.98 -8.00 -21.85
#